data_AF-A0A3E0QWH0-F1
#
_entry.id   AF-A0A3E0QWH0-F1
#
_cell.length_a   1.000
_cell.length_b   1.000
_cell.length_c   1.000
_cell.angle_alpha   90.00
_cell.angle_beta   90.00
_cell.angle_gamma   90.00
#
_symmetry.space_group_name_H-M   'P 1'
#
loop_
_entity.id
_entity.type
_entity.pdbx_description
1 polymer ?
#
loop_
_entity_poly.entity_id
_entity_poly.type
_entity_poly.pdbx_seq_one_letter_code
_entity_poly.pdbx_strand_id
1 'polypeptide(L)' 'MLRWMARINLAAAFAVLLVFHLLLYYFLGTDNWLSIALLAAIVETGVLAIIQIALGGREEDKAR' A
#
# COMPACT_ATOMS: atom_id res chain seq x y z
N MET A 1 13.09 -9.80 5.61
CA MET A 1 12.13 -9.16 4.68
C MET A 1 11.06 -8.36 5.44
N LEU A 2 10.34 -8.94 6.40
CA LEU A 2 9.28 -8.25 7.18
C LEU A 2 9.72 -6.94 7.87
N ARG A 3 10.93 -6.88 8.42
CA ARG A 3 11.49 -5.66 9.06
C ARG A 3 11.78 -4.52 8.07
N TRP A 4 11.91 -4.83 6.78
CA TRP A 4 12.06 -3.82 5.72
C TRP A 4 10.71 -3.21 5.35
N MET A 5 9.64 -4.02 5.30
CA MET A 5 8.27 -3.53 5.09
C MET A 5 7.81 -2.55 6.16
N ALA A 6 8.29 -2.70 7.40
CA ALA A 6 8.04 -1.76 8.50
C ALA A 6 8.69 -0.37 8.32
N ARG A 7 9.64 -0.21 7.39
CA ARG A 7 10.33 1.07 7.13
C ARG A 7 9.92 1.72 5.81
N ILE A 8 8.97 1.13 5.08
CA ILE A 8 8.50 1.68 3.81
C ILE A 8 7.62 2.90 4.11
N ASN A 9 7.94 4.02 3.46
CA ASN A 9 7.09 5.20 3.51
C ASN A 9 5.76 4.90 2.80
N LEU A 10 4.68 4.84 3.57
CA LEU A 10 3.31 4.57 3.09
C LEU A 10 2.86 5.53 2.00
N ALA A 11 3.21 6.82 2.08
CA ALA A 11 2.87 7.80 1.05
C ALA A 11 3.59 7.53 -0.26
N ALA A 12 4.87 7.12 -0.20
CA ALA A 12 5.63 6.73 -1.39
C ALA A 12 5.09 5.42 -1.99
N ALA A 13 4.75 4.43 -1.15
CA ALA A 13 4.13 3.19 -1.60
C ALA A 13 2.78 3.45 -2.29
N PHE A 14 1.93 4.29 -1.69
CA PHE A 14 0.66 4.72 -2.29
C PHE A 14 0.87 5.39 -3.64
N ALA A 15 1.78 6.36 -3.74
CA ALA A 15 2.04 7.07 -4.99
C ALA A 15 2.51 6.12 -6.10
N VAL A 16 3.43 5.21 -5.79
CA VAL A 16 3.92 4.20 -6.74
C VAL A 16 2.78 3.29 -7.18
N LEU A 17 2.03 2.70 -6.23
CA LEU A 17 0.91 1.79 -6.53
C LEU A 17 -0.17 2.49 -7.37
N LEU A 18 -0.49 3.74 -7.04
CA LEU A 18 -1.47 4.53 -7.77
C LEU A 18 -1.05 4.75 -9.22
N VAL A 19 0.22 5.12 -9.47
CA VAL A 19 0.72 5.32 -10.83
C VAL A 19 0.64 4.02 -11.65
N PHE A 20 1.05 2.89 -11.07
CA PHE A 20 0.97 1.60 -11.77
C PHE A 20 -0.48 1.21 -12.09
N HIS A 21 -1.41 1.39 -11.15
CA HIS A 21 -2.83 1.09 -11.39
C HIS A 21 -3.47 2.05 -12.40
N LEU A 22 -3.12 3.34 -12.36
CA LEU A 22 -3.59 4.30 -13.35
C LEU A 22 -3.16 3.89 -14.76
N LEU A 23 -1.87 3.54 -14.94
CA LEU A 23 -1.37 3.06 -16.22
C LEU A 23 -2.08 1.79 -16.65
N LEU A 24 -2.16 0.79 -15.77
CA LEU A 24 -2.79 -0.50 -16.07
C LEU A 24 -4.25 -0.33 -16.52
N TYR A 25 -5.09 0.32 -15.71
CA TYR A 25 -6.51 0.43 -16.02
C TYR A 25 -6.79 1.38 -17.18
N TYR A 26 -5.92 2.36 -17.41
CA TYR A 26 -5.97 3.18 -18.62
C TYR A 26 -5.71 2.34 -19.88
N PHE A 27 -4.63 1.55 -19.89
CA PHE A 27 -4.29 0.70 -21.05
C PHE A 27 -5.28 -0.45 -21.25
N LEU A 28 -5.89 -0.95 -20.18
CA LEU A 28 -6.92 -1.99 -20.25
C LEU A 28 -8.27 -1.46 -20.77
N GLY A 29 -8.42 -0.14 -20.94
CA GLY A 29 -9.66 0.49 -21.40
C GLY A 29 -10.82 0.28 -20.42
N THR A 30 -10.54 0.21 -19.12
CA THR A 30 -11.56 -0.06 -18.09
C THR A 30 -12.43 1.17 -17.86
N ASP A 31 -13.75 1.00 -17.83
CA ASP A 31 -14.66 2.08 -17.43
C ASP A 31 -14.41 2.49 -15.98
N ASN A 32 -14.47 3.79 -15.69
CA ASN A 32 -14.15 4.34 -14.37
C ASN A 32 -12.73 4.00 -13.88
N TRP A 33 -11.78 3.80 -14.81
CA TRP A 33 -10.38 3.45 -14.53
C TRP A 33 -9.73 4.26 -13.39
N LEU A 34 -10.02 5.57 -13.30
CA LEU A 34 -9.48 6.44 -12.25
C LEU A 34 -9.99 6.05 -10.87
N SER A 35 -11.30 5.84 -10.73
CA SER A 35 -11.91 5.44 -9.45
C SER A 35 -11.44 4.06 -9.02
N ILE A 36 -11.30 3.13 -9.96
CA ILE A 36 -10.79 1.78 -9.69
C ILE A 36 -9.32 1.82 -9.27
N ALA A 37 -8.49 2.60 -9.98
CA ALA A 37 -7.08 2.78 -9.63
C ALA A 37 -6.91 3.37 -8.23
N LEU A 38 -7.71 4.39 -7.90
CA LEU A 38 -7.68 5.03 -6.59
C LEU A 38 -8.10 4.05 -5.49
N LEU A 39 -9.20 3.32 -5.70
CA LEU A 39 -9.68 2.33 -4.74
C LEU A 39 -8.65 1.22 -4.50
N ALA A 40 -8.06 0.67 -5.57
CA ALA A 40 -7.02 -0.35 -5.49
C ALA A 40 -5.82 0.14 -4.66
N ALA A 41 -5.29 1.32 -4.97
CA ALA A 41 -4.14 1.89 -4.27
C ALA A 41 -4.43 2.17 -2.79
N ILE A 42 -5.65 2.65 -2.46
CA ILE A 42 -6.07 2.86 -1.06
C ILE A 42 -6.14 1.53 -0.31
N VAL A 43 -6.77 0.50 -0.91
CA VAL A 43 -6.91 -0.82 -0.29
C VAL A 43 -5.54 -1.43 -0.01
N GLU A 44 -4.64 -1.44 -1.00
CA GLU A 44 -3.30 -2.00 -0.84
C GLU A 44 -2.49 -1.24 0.21
N THR A 45 -2.55 0.10 0.21
CA THR A 45 -1.86 0.92 1.21
C THR A 45 -2.45 0.71 2.61
N GLY A 46 -3.77 0.49 2.71
CA GLY A 46 -4.45 0.13 3.95
C GLY A 46 -3.97 -1.21 4.51
N VAL A 47 -3.82 -2.22 3.65
CA VAL A 47 -3.25 -3.52 4.05
C VAL A 47 -1.80 -3.34 4.53
N LEU A 48 -0.99 -2.57 3.82
CA LEU A 48 0.38 -2.28 4.23
C LEU A 48 0.42 -1.58 5.59
N ALA A 49 -0.46 -0.60 5.84
CA ALA A 49 -0.54 0.10 7.11
C ALA A 49 -0.89 -0.83 8.28
N ILE A 50 -1.88 -1.72 8.09
CA ILE A 50 -2.27 -2.72 9.10
C ILE A 50 -1.09 -3.66 9.42
N ILE A 51 -0.37 -4.12 8.39
CA ILE A 51 0.82 -4.95 8.57
C ILE A 51 1.91 -4.20 9.35
N GLN A 52 2.14 -2.92 9.05
CA GLN A 52 3.13 -2.11 9.78
C GLN A 52 2.75 -1.95 11.26
N ILE A 53 1.47 -1.72 11.57
CA ILE A 53 0.98 -1.65 12.96
C ILE A 53 1.17 -2.98 13.68
N ALA A 54 0.75 -4.10 13.05
CA ALA A 54 0.87 -5.43 13.64
C ALA A 54 2.32 -5.86 13.88
N LEU A 55 3.25 -5.45 13.02
CA LEU A 55 4.68 -5.73 13.17
C LEU A 55 5.37 -4.77 14.14
N GLY A 56 5.01 -3.49 14.16
CA GLY A 56 5.55 -2.49 15.07
C GLY A 56 5.21 -2.77 16.53
N GLY A 57 3.96 -3.16 16.82
CA GLY A 57 3.56 -3.56 18.18
C GLY A 57 4.28 -4.81 18.70
N ARG A 58 4.81 -5.65 17.80
CA ARG A 58 5.57 -6.86 18.14
C ARG A 58 7.02 -6.59 18.54
N GLU A 59 7.57 -5.44 18.17
CA GLU A 59 8.92 -5.02 18.60
C GLU A 59 8.90 -4.37 20.00
N GLU A 60 7.82 -3.67 20.37
CA GLU A 60 7.65 -3.12 21.73
C GLU A 60 7.46 -4.22 22.79
N ASP A 61 6.75 -5.30 22.45
CA ASP A 61 6.47 -6.41 23.37
C ASP A 61 7.69 -7.34 23.61
N LYS A 62 8.71 -7.28 22.74
CA LYS A 62 9.98 -8.01 22.91
C LYS A 62 11.06 -7.22 23.66
N ALA A 63 10.86 -5.92 23.83
CA ALA A 63 11.80 -5.04 24.52
C ALA A 63 11.46 -4.87 26.02
N ARG A 64 10.37 -5.48 26.48
CA ARG A 64 9.90 -5.48 27.87
C ARG A 64 10.13 -6.85 28.51
#